data_AF-R7N2D6-F1
#
_entry.id   AF-R7N2D6-F1
#
_cell.length_a   1.000
_cell.length_b   1.000
_cell.length_c   1.000
_cell.angle_alpha   90.00
_cell.angle_beta   90.00
_cell.angle_gamma   90.00
#
_symmetry.space_group_name_H-M   'P 1'
#
loop_
_entity.id
_entity.type
_entity.pdbx_description
1 polymer ?
#
loop_
_entity_poly.entity_id
_entity_poly.type
_entity_poly.pdbx_seq_one_letter_code
_entity_poly.pdbx_strand_id
1 'polypeptide(L)'
;MCLAYQSGSASYGAYSTKIDSKVTVVEKHELPSWLIETYKDGQYRTVVTNEEITVYRVFGYNAEAGGAFATSNPAINRVQTKVDSAILPEWKNTLKYEAEIVIPKGTTLNIGRVGEQYTMSGARLAGDADQFLLPQNWDLNWIKSIRTIKP
;
A
#
# COMPACT_ATOMS: atom_id res chain seq x y z
N MET A 1 17.38 25.03 -35.21
CA MET A 1 16.02 24.55 -34.89
C MET A 1 16.15 23.75 -33.60
N CYS A 2 15.71 24.31 -32.46
CA CYS A 2 15.82 23.62 -31.17
C CYS A 2 14.90 22.41 -31.16
N LEU A 3 15.47 21.23 -30.92
CA LEU A 3 14.69 20.03 -30.64
C LEU A 3 14.17 20.14 -29.21
N ALA A 4 12.86 20.33 -29.08
CA ALA A 4 12.19 20.22 -27.79
C ALA A 4 12.32 18.77 -27.30
N TYR A 5 12.97 18.56 -26.17
CA TYR A 5 12.88 17.32 -25.41
C TYR A 5 11.41 17.15 -25.00
N GLN A 6 10.68 16.26 -25.68
CA GLN A 6 9.38 15.83 -25.21
C GLN A 6 9.60 15.06 -23.91
N SER A 7 9.24 15.66 -22.78
CA SER A 7 9.12 14.96 -21.51
C SER A 7 8.04 13.90 -21.67
N GLY A 8 8.45 12.68 -21.99
CA GLY A 8 7.56 11.52 -21.94
C GLY A 8 7.01 11.44 -20.53
N SER A 9 5.71 11.69 -20.36
CA SER A 9 5.02 11.43 -19.11
C SER A 9 5.28 9.97 -18.76
N ALA A 10 5.96 9.70 -17.65
CA ALA A 10 6.14 8.34 -17.17
C ALA A 10 4.75 7.71 -17.02
N SER A 11 4.42 6.76 -17.90
CA SER A 11 3.16 6.03 -17.82
C SER A 11 3.32 5.00 -16.70
N TYR A 12 2.74 5.27 -15.54
CA TYR A 12 2.82 4.41 -14.35
C TYR A 12 1.93 3.15 -14.44
N GLY A 13 1.59 2.71 -15.65
CA GLY A 13 0.63 1.65 -15.91
C GLY A 13 -0.83 2.09 -15.70
N ALA A 14 -1.73 1.12 -15.53
CA ALA A 14 -3.17 1.37 -15.34
C ALA A 14 -3.50 2.03 -14.00
N TYR A 15 -2.66 1.82 -12.98
CA TYR A 15 -2.90 2.25 -11.61
C TYR A 15 -1.67 2.97 -11.04
N SER A 16 -1.77 4.29 -10.98
CA SER A 16 -0.77 5.15 -10.33
C SER A 16 -0.85 5.05 -8.80
N THR A 17 0.24 5.40 -8.13
CA THR A 17 0.33 5.53 -6.67
C THR A 17 0.99 6.86 -6.31
N LYS A 18 0.86 7.33 -5.07
CA LYS A 18 1.47 8.59 -4.62
C LYS A 18 2.99 8.57 -4.63
N ILE A 19 3.61 7.40 -4.65
CA ILE A 19 5.07 7.27 -4.60
C ILE A 19 5.71 7.06 -5.97
N ASP A 20 4.93 7.17 -7.05
CA ASP A 20 5.38 6.89 -8.41
C ASP A 20 6.62 7.70 -8.84
N SER A 21 6.71 8.97 -8.44
CA SER A 21 7.88 9.82 -8.71
C SER A 21 9.11 9.49 -7.86
N LYS A 22 8.96 8.63 -6.85
CA LYS A 22 9.96 8.30 -5.83
C LYS A 22 10.53 6.89 -5.99
N VAL A 23 10.09 6.17 -7.03
CA VAL A 23 10.46 4.78 -7.26
C VAL A 23 10.84 4.56 -8.72
N THR A 24 11.62 3.51 -8.96
CA THR A 24 11.96 3.04 -10.31
C THR A 24 11.30 1.69 -10.52
N VAL A 25 10.55 1.52 -11.61
CA VAL A 25 9.98 0.22 -11.98
C VAL A 25 11.11 -0.71 -12.42
N VAL A 26 11.10 -1.93 -11.89
CA VAL A 26 12.07 -2.97 -12.21
C VAL A 26 11.35 -4.19 -12.78
N GLU A 27 12.11 -5.25 -13.08
CA GLU A 27 11.53 -6.52 -13.50
C GLU A 27 10.47 -6.99 -12.50
N LYS A 28 9.31 -7.40 -13.03
CA LYS A 28 8.16 -7.77 -12.22
C LYS A 28 8.44 -9.08 -11.49
N HIS A 29 8.38 -9.06 -10.17
CA HIS A 29 8.39 -10.25 -9.35
C HIS A 29 7.00 -10.86 -9.32
N GLU A 30 6.87 -12.09 -9.82
CA GLU A 30 5.62 -12.84 -9.78
C GLU A 30 5.20 -13.16 -8.33
N LEU A 31 4.00 -12.71 -7.98
CA LEU A 31 3.38 -12.97 -6.67
C LEU A 31 2.46 -14.18 -6.76
N PRO A 32 2.23 -14.91 -5.66
CA PRO A 32 1.22 -15.96 -5.66
C PRO A 32 -0.18 -15.38 -5.92
N SER A 33 -1.06 -16.15 -6.56
CA SER A 33 -2.37 -15.67 -7.04
C SER A 33 -3.21 -14.97 -5.97
N TRP A 34 -3.24 -15.52 -4.75
CA TRP A 34 -3.97 -14.93 -3.62
C TRP A 34 -3.51 -13.52 -3.25
N LEU A 35 -2.26 -13.17 -3.57
CA LEU A 35 -1.69 -11.85 -3.33
C LEU A 35 -1.86 -10.92 -4.53
N ILE A 36 -1.88 -11.48 -5.75
CA ILE A 36 -2.27 -10.73 -6.95
C ILE A 36 -3.71 -10.24 -6.81
N GLU A 37 -4.62 -11.10 -6.31
CA GLU A 37 -6.04 -10.80 -6.10
C GLU A 37 -6.30 -9.65 -5.11
N THR A 38 -5.34 -9.29 -4.25
CA THR A 38 -5.49 -8.12 -3.37
C THR A 38 -5.29 -6.80 -4.12
N TYR A 39 -4.71 -6.83 -5.31
CA TYR A 39 -4.54 -5.65 -6.14
C TYR A 39 -5.73 -5.47 -7.09
N LYS A 40 -6.11 -4.21 -7.32
CA LYS A 40 -7.18 -3.85 -8.25
C LYS A 40 -6.90 -4.42 -9.65
N ASP A 41 -7.83 -5.20 -10.17
CA ASP A 41 -7.73 -5.98 -11.41
C ASP A 41 -6.47 -6.87 -11.50
N GLY A 42 -5.90 -7.27 -10.36
CA GLY A 42 -4.64 -8.02 -10.30
C GLY A 42 -3.41 -7.23 -10.75
N GLN A 43 -3.52 -5.90 -10.87
CA GLN A 43 -2.48 -5.05 -11.44
C GLN A 43 -1.58 -4.48 -10.35
N TYR A 44 -0.30 -4.87 -10.39
CA TYR A 44 0.76 -4.34 -9.55
C TYR A 44 2.07 -4.21 -10.32
N ARG A 45 2.99 -3.42 -9.78
CA ARG A 45 4.35 -3.25 -10.28
C ARG A 45 5.36 -3.54 -9.18
N THR A 46 6.47 -4.16 -9.56
CA THR A 46 7.65 -4.27 -8.70
C THR A 46 8.53 -3.04 -8.91
N VAL A 47 8.93 -2.41 -7.83
CA VAL A 47 9.67 -1.15 -7.86
C VAL A 47 10.79 -1.14 -6.83
N VAL A 48 11.79 -0.28 -7.04
CA VAL A 48 12.83 0.04 -6.06
C VAL A 48 12.71 1.50 -5.64
N THR A 49 12.81 1.77 -4.33
CA THR A 49 12.74 3.14 -3.79
C THR A 49 13.99 3.95 -4.15
N ASN A 50 13.81 5.17 -4.66
CA ASN A 50 14.91 6.07 -5.05
C ASN A 50 15.38 6.97 -3.89
N GLU A 51 14.57 7.06 -2.84
CA GLU A 51 14.76 7.82 -1.61
C GLU A 51 14.06 7.12 -0.44
N GLU A 52 14.17 7.67 0.77
CA GLU A 52 13.35 7.21 1.89
C GLU A 52 11.87 7.54 1.67
N ILE A 53 10.99 6.61 1.99
CA ILE A 53 9.54 6.77 1.79
C ILE A 53 8.81 6.50 3.09
N THR A 54 8.03 7.47 3.54
CA THR A 54 7.12 7.29 4.67
C THR A 54 5.82 6.64 4.19
N VAL A 55 5.44 5.55 4.85
CA VAL A 55 4.18 4.83 4.62
C VAL A 55 3.48 4.56 5.93
N TYR A 56 2.21 4.17 5.85
CA TYR A 56 1.34 3.99 7.00
C TYR A 56 0.72 2.60 6.99
N ARG A 57 0.67 1.98 8.16
CA ARG A 57 0.01 0.68 8.34
C ARG A 57 -0.95 0.74 9.51
N VAL A 58 -2.22 0.46 9.24
CA VAL A 58 -3.23 0.32 10.29
C VAL A 58 -3.34 -1.12 10.76
N PHE A 59 -3.40 -1.32 12.08
CA PHE A 59 -3.44 -2.64 12.70
C PHE A 59 -4.21 -2.64 14.04
N GLY A 60 -4.39 -3.82 14.62
CA GLY A 60 -5.08 -4.02 15.88
C GLY A 60 -5.67 -5.42 16.00
N TYR A 61 -6.12 -5.76 17.20
CA TYR A 61 -6.47 -7.13 17.59
C TYR A 61 -5.29 -8.08 17.31
N ASN A 62 -5.46 -9.11 16.50
CA ASN A 62 -4.41 -10.06 16.14
C ASN A 62 -3.45 -9.55 15.05
N ALA A 63 -3.74 -8.40 14.43
CA ALA A 63 -2.85 -7.81 13.44
C ALA A 63 -1.80 -6.95 14.14
N GLU A 64 -0.52 -7.20 13.82
CA GLU A 64 0.63 -6.50 14.39
C GLU A 64 1.18 -5.43 13.44
N ALA A 65 2.03 -4.55 14.01
CA ALA A 65 2.71 -3.49 13.29
C ALA A 65 3.65 -4.01 12.18
N GLY A 66 4.20 -5.22 12.35
CA GLY A 66 5.14 -5.85 11.42
C GLY A 66 4.55 -6.50 10.17
N GLY A 67 3.23 -6.42 9.95
CA GLY A 67 2.62 -7.06 8.78
C GLY A 67 2.99 -6.40 7.44
N ALA A 68 2.69 -7.09 6.35
CA ALA A 68 3.29 -6.80 5.04
C ALA A 68 2.67 -5.64 4.25
N PHE A 69 1.43 -5.24 4.56
CA PHE A 69 0.73 -4.21 3.79
C PHE A 69 0.80 -2.82 4.44
N ALA A 70 1.05 -1.80 3.61
CA ALA A 70 1.03 -0.39 3.98
C ALA A 70 0.40 0.46 2.86
N THR A 71 0.15 1.73 3.16
CA THR A 71 -0.42 2.71 2.22
C THR A 71 0.31 4.06 2.31
N SER A 72 0.07 4.95 1.36
CA SER A 72 0.73 6.27 1.29
C SER A 72 0.13 7.31 2.22
N ASN A 73 -1.09 7.08 2.72
CA ASN A 73 -1.85 8.08 3.46
C ASN A 73 -2.02 7.69 4.92
N PRO A 74 -1.83 8.62 5.87
CA PRO A 74 -2.19 8.37 7.24
C PRO A 74 -3.71 8.25 7.37
N ALA A 75 -4.15 7.39 8.28
CA ALA A 75 -5.54 7.16 8.60
C ALA A 75 -6.18 8.41 9.19
N ILE A 76 -7.36 8.76 8.67
CA ILE A 76 -8.20 9.84 9.21
C ILE A 76 -8.99 9.34 10.43
N ASN A 77 -9.67 8.20 10.26
CA ASN A 77 -10.44 7.49 11.28
C ASN A 77 -10.63 6.02 10.85
N ARG A 78 -11.22 5.18 11.72
CA ARG A 78 -11.37 3.74 11.43
C ARG A 78 -12.39 3.47 10.34
N VAL A 79 -13.46 4.26 10.26
CA VAL A 79 -14.52 4.07 9.25
C VAL A 79 -13.96 4.25 7.84
N GLN A 80 -13.27 5.36 7.58
CA GLN A 80 -12.68 5.65 6.28
C GLN A 80 -11.61 4.61 5.90
N THR A 81 -10.78 4.22 6.88
CA THR A 81 -9.75 3.20 6.67
C THR A 81 -10.35 1.87 6.19
N LYS A 82 -11.50 1.45 6.75
CA LYS A 82 -12.18 0.21 6.30
C LYS A 82 -12.60 0.28 4.84
N VAL A 83 -13.16 1.41 4.43
CA VAL A 83 -13.67 1.61 3.07
C VAL A 83 -12.51 1.66 2.07
N ASP A 84 -11.50 2.51 2.34
CA ASP A 84 -10.40 2.78 1.42
C ASP A 84 -9.46 1.57 1.27
N SER A 85 -9.22 0.84 2.36
CA SER A 85 -8.36 -0.34 2.38
C SER A 85 -9.13 -1.65 2.26
N ALA A 86 -10.42 -1.59 1.92
CA ALA A 86 -11.30 -2.74 1.76
C ALA A 86 -11.21 -3.78 2.89
N ILE A 87 -11.10 -3.32 4.14
CA ILE A 87 -10.89 -4.19 5.30
C ILE A 87 -12.21 -4.80 5.73
N LEU A 88 -12.34 -6.10 5.50
CA LEU A 88 -13.53 -6.87 5.85
C LEU A 88 -13.74 -6.90 7.37
N PRO A 89 -14.95 -6.56 7.88
CA PRO A 89 -15.28 -6.69 9.30
C PRO A 89 -15.02 -8.08 9.89
N GLU A 90 -15.16 -9.11 9.06
CA GLU A 90 -14.97 -10.52 9.38
C GLU A 90 -13.52 -10.86 9.79
N TRP A 91 -12.55 -10.06 9.34
CA TRP A 91 -11.15 -10.18 9.75
C TRP A 91 -10.91 -9.73 11.19
N LYS A 92 -11.92 -9.10 11.84
CA LYS A 92 -11.89 -8.65 13.24
C LYS A 92 -10.73 -7.70 13.56
N ASN A 93 -10.15 -7.06 12.55
CA ASN A 93 -9.13 -6.05 12.75
C ASN A 93 -9.78 -4.81 13.40
N THR A 94 -9.34 -4.47 14.61
CA THR A 94 -9.91 -3.32 15.33
C THR A 94 -9.48 -1.98 14.76
N LEU A 95 -8.44 -1.95 13.92
CA LEU A 95 -7.87 -0.73 13.32
C LEU A 95 -7.55 0.33 14.38
N LYS A 96 -7.04 -0.13 15.53
CA LYS A 96 -6.88 0.72 16.71
C LYS A 96 -5.62 1.55 16.61
N TYR A 97 -4.59 1.02 15.95
CA TYR A 97 -3.27 1.60 15.89
C TYR A 97 -2.84 1.85 14.45
N GLU A 98 -2.01 2.85 14.27
CA GLU A 98 -1.30 3.10 13.01
C GLU A 98 0.19 3.20 13.28
N ALA A 99 0.99 2.50 12.49
CA ALA A 99 2.43 2.66 12.42
C ALA A 99 2.79 3.61 11.28
N GLU A 100 3.64 4.61 11.58
CA GLU A 100 4.41 5.37 10.59
C GLU A 100 5.72 4.62 10.34
N ILE A 101 5.96 4.19 9.10
CA ILE A 101 7.10 3.37 8.71
C ILE A 101 7.95 4.15 7.71
N VAL A 102 9.25 4.24 7.94
CA VAL A 102 10.22 4.88 7.04
C VAL A 102 10.96 3.80 6.27
N ILE A 103 10.55 3.58 5.02
CA ILE A 103 11.18 2.60 4.13
C ILE A 103 12.50 3.20 3.62
N PRO A 104 13.65 2.51 3.78
CA PRO A 104 14.92 2.98 3.26
C PRO A 104 14.95 3.08 1.73
N LYS A 105 15.82 3.94 1.21
CA LYS A 105 16.21 3.93 -0.21
C LYS A 105 16.76 2.57 -0.62
N GLY A 106 16.49 2.14 -1.85
CA GLY A 106 16.97 0.87 -2.40
C GLY A 106 16.11 -0.33 -2.00
N THR A 107 14.94 -0.11 -1.39
CA THR A 107 14.03 -1.18 -0.97
C THR A 107 13.15 -1.61 -2.14
N THR A 108 13.02 -2.92 -2.35
CA THR A 108 12.10 -3.47 -3.36
C THR A 108 10.69 -3.60 -2.77
N LEU A 109 9.68 -3.11 -3.49
CA LEU A 109 8.26 -3.14 -3.10
C LEU A 109 7.40 -3.66 -4.25
N ASN A 110 6.22 -4.21 -3.92
CA ASN A 110 5.16 -4.39 -4.90
C ASN A 110 4.04 -3.39 -4.64
N ILE A 111 3.74 -2.55 -5.62
CA ILE A 111 2.85 -1.40 -5.46
C ILE A 111 1.70 -1.45 -6.46
N GLY A 112 0.54 -0.96 -6.02
CA GLY A 112 -0.66 -0.86 -6.84
C GLY A 112 -1.79 -0.22 -6.04
N ARG A 113 -3.02 -0.55 -6.41
CA ARG A 113 -4.25 -0.11 -5.73
C ARG A 113 -4.90 -1.28 -5.03
N VAL A 114 -5.52 -1.05 -3.87
CA VAL A 114 -6.33 -2.05 -3.18
C VAL A 114 -7.51 -2.45 -4.07
N GLY A 115 -7.68 -3.75 -4.30
CA GLY A 115 -8.83 -4.30 -5.01
C GLY A 115 -10.11 -4.21 -4.18
N GLU A 116 -11.26 -4.30 -4.84
CA GLU A 116 -12.54 -4.31 -4.13
C GLU A 116 -12.76 -5.61 -3.34
N GLN A 117 -13.49 -5.49 -2.23
CA GLN A 117 -13.87 -6.64 -1.40
C GLN A 117 -15.36 -6.63 -1.11
N TYR A 118 -15.91 -7.80 -0.82
CA TYR A 118 -17.32 -7.97 -0.52
C TYR A 118 -17.44 -8.60 0.88
N THR A 119 -18.25 -7.98 1.73
CA THR A 119 -18.58 -8.55 3.05
C THR A 119 -19.39 -9.83 2.88
N MET A 120 -19.52 -10.64 3.95
CA MET A 120 -20.41 -11.80 3.94
C MET A 120 -21.86 -11.44 3.62
N SER A 121 -22.28 -10.21 3.93
CA SER A 121 -23.62 -9.69 3.59
C SER A 121 -23.74 -9.16 2.16
N GLY A 122 -22.68 -9.24 1.35
CA GLY A 122 -22.64 -8.76 -0.03
C GLY A 122 -22.41 -7.25 -0.18
N ALA A 123 -22.09 -6.53 0.90
CA ALA A 123 -21.78 -5.11 0.80
C ALA A 123 -20.40 -4.92 0.16
N ARG A 124 -20.32 -4.02 -0.83
CA ARG A 124 -19.08 -3.71 -1.56
C ARG A 124 -18.23 -2.70 -0.78
N LEU A 125 -16.96 -3.02 -0.59
CA LEU A 125 -15.89 -2.11 -0.20
C LEU A 125 -15.04 -1.81 -1.43
N ALA A 126 -15.07 -0.55 -1.89
CA ALA A 126 -14.48 -0.19 -3.18
C ALA A 126 -12.95 -0.27 -3.22
N GLY A 127 -12.27 -0.16 -2.06
CA GLY A 127 -10.81 -0.14 -2.01
C GLY A 127 -10.24 1.14 -2.63
N ASP A 128 -9.30 0.97 -3.56
CA ASP A 128 -8.65 2.04 -4.34
C ASP A 128 -7.62 2.90 -3.59
N ALA A 129 -7.39 2.65 -2.30
CA ALA A 129 -6.19 3.17 -1.64
C ALA A 129 -4.91 2.64 -2.30
N ASP A 130 -3.81 3.35 -2.10
CA ASP A 130 -2.49 2.82 -2.43
C ASP A 130 -2.24 1.54 -1.61
N GLN A 131 -1.79 0.47 -2.27
CA GLN A 131 -1.39 -0.78 -1.64
C GLN A 131 0.09 -1.02 -1.89
N PHE A 132 0.86 -1.06 -0.81
CA PHE A 132 2.29 -1.39 -0.83
C PHE A 132 2.53 -2.68 -0.06
N LEU A 133 3.15 -3.65 -0.72
CA LEU A 133 3.66 -4.86 -0.11
C LEU A 133 5.13 -4.65 0.25
N LEU A 134 5.42 -4.64 1.54
CA LEU A 134 6.75 -4.56 2.12
C LEU A 134 7.50 -5.89 1.94
N PRO A 135 8.86 -5.88 1.97
CA PRO A 135 9.64 -7.11 1.92
C PRO A 135 9.27 -8.07 3.05
N GLN A 136 9.38 -9.37 2.79
CA GLN A 136 9.21 -10.36 3.85
C GLN A 136 10.23 -10.11 4.96
N ASN A 137 9.80 -10.19 6.22
CA ASN A 137 10.64 -9.97 7.41
C ASN A 137 11.37 -8.61 7.41
N TRP A 138 10.74 -7.56 6.90
CA TRP A 138 11.29 -6.20 6.95
C TRP A 138 11.61 -5.77 8.40
N ASP A 139 12.63 -4.92 8.56
CA ASP A 139 13.15 -4.55 9.87
C ASP A 139 12.17 -3.63 10.63
N LEU A 140 11.71 -4.06 11.80
CA LEU A 140 10.79 -3.30 12.64
C LEU A 140 11.38 -1.97 13.13
N ASN A 141 12.71 -1.78 13.06
CA ASN A 141 13.34 -0.48 13.31
C ASN A 141 12.93 0.60 12.30
N TRP A 142 12.32 0.22 11.17
CA TRP A 142 11.74 1.18 10.22
C TRP A 142 10.47 1.84 10.80
N ILE A 143 9.87 1.28 11.85
CA ILE A 143 8.74 1.90 12.54
C ILE A 143 9.26 3.12 13.30
N LYS A 144 8.88 4.30 12.83
CA LYS A 144 9.24 5.57 13.45
C LYS A 144 8.32 5.92 14.61
N SER A 145 7.02 5.64 14.48
CA SER A 145 6.06 5.88 15.55
C SER A 145 4.81 5.01 15.43
N ILE A 146 4.10 4.84 16.54
CA ILE A 146 2.78 4.21 16.57
C ILE A 146 1.83 5.18 17.28
N ARG A 147 0.66 5.41 16.67
CA ARG A 147 -0.42 6.22 17.25
C ARG A 147 -1.73 5.46 17.34
N THR A 148 -2.63 5.92 18.21
CA THR A 148 -4.01 5.42 18.24
C THR A 148 -4.86 6.19 17.22
N ILE A 149 -5.74 5.48 16.51
CA ILE A 149 -6.67 6.06 15.53
C ILE A 149 -8.00 6.33 16.19
N LYS A 150 -8.58 7.51 15.87
CA LYS A 150 -9.92 7.89 16.29
C LYS A 150 -10.95 6.90 15.73
N PRO A 151 -12.00 6.54 16.50
CA PRO A 151 -13.10 5.71 16.02
C PRO A 151 -13.63 6.16 14.65
#